data_AF-A0A843I0Z6-F1
#
_entry.id   AF-A0A843I0Z6-F1
#
_cell.length_a   1.000
_cell.length_b   1.000
_cell.length_c   1.000
_cell.angle_alpha   90.00
_cell.angle_beta   90.00
_cell.angle_gamma   90.00
#
_symmetry.space_group_name_H-M   'P 1'
#
loop_
_entity.id
_entity.type
_entity.pdbx_description
1 polymer ?
#
loop_
_entity_poly.entity_id
_entity_poly.type
_entity_poly.pdbx_seq_one_letter_code
_entity_poly.pdbx_strand_id
1 'polypeptide(L)' 'MFIVKCISCGFELYHGEEPKTVEAVAKMWGGYCPKCMSPIERRPIKIAVRLARRV' A
#
# COMPACT_ATOMS: atom_id res chain seq x y z
N MET A 1 0.86 -9.19 13.58
CA MET A 1 0.74 -7.73 13.39
C MET A 1 0.86 -7.41 11.91
N PHE A 2 -0.19 -6.84 11.31
CA PHE A 2 -0.21 -6.43 9.90
C PHE A 2 -0.08 -4.92 9.81
N ILE A 3 0.73 -4.47 8.84
CA ILE A 3 0.98 -3.05 8.58
C ILE A 3 0.74 -2.80 7.10
N VAL A 4 -0.06 -1.77 6.79
CA VAL A 4 -0.25 -1.27 5.43
C VAL A 4 0.38 0.11 5.35
N LYS A 5 1.34 0.27 4.44
CA LYS A 5 2.07 1.53 4.24
C LYS A 5 1.74 2.13 2.88
N CYS A 6 1.68 3.47 2.83
CA CYS A 6 1.64 4.20 1.59
C CYS A 6 2.96 3.97 0.82
N ILE A 7 2.85 3.50 -0.41
CA ILE A 7 4.02 3.27 -1.27
C ILE A 7 4.76 4.56 -1.63
N SER A 8 4.05 5.69 -1.71
CA SER A 8 4.63 6.98 -2.11
C SER A 8 5.41 7.66 -0.99
N CYS A 9 4.89 7.66 0.25
CA CYS A 9 5.47 8.44 1.35
C CYS A 9 5.76 7.65 2.63
N GLY A 10 5.47 6.34 2.65
CA GLY A 10 5.71 5.45 3.79
C GLY A 10 4.75 5.60 4.96
N PHE A 11 3.73 6.47 4.87
CA PHE A 11 2.74 6.67 5.92
C PHE A 11 1.99 5.37 6.25
N GLU A 12 1.78 5.09 7.53
CA GLU A 12 1.08 3.89 7.98
C GLU A 12 -0.42 4.10 7.88
N LEU A 13 -1.02 3.50 6.84
CA LEU A 13 -2.45 3.59 6.56
C LEU A 13 -3.27 2.67 7.48
N TYR A 14 -2.66 1.59 7.97
CA TYR A 14 -3.25 0.66 8.93
C TYR A 14 -2.18 -0.08 9.73
N HIS A 15 -2.47 -0.31 11.01
CA HIS A 15 -1.68 -1.13 11.92
C HIS A 15 -2.64 -1.89 12.84
N GLY A 16 -2.54 -3.23 12.90
CA GLY A 16 -3.39 -4.03 13.78
C GLY A 16 -3.15 -5.53 13.67
N GLU A 17 -3.95 -6.31 14.39
CA GLU A 17 -3.82 -7.77 14.46
C GLU A 17 -4.49 -8.49 13.29
N GLU A 18 -5.52 -7.88 12.70
CA GLU A 18 -6.28 -8.46 11.59
C GLU A 18 -5.79 -7.93 10.24
N PRO A 19 -5.59 -8.79 9.23
CA PRO A 19 -5.23 -8.33 7.90
C PRO A 19 -6.42 -7.64 7.25
N LYS A 20 -6.25 -6.38 6.83
CA LYS A 20 -7.23 -5.66 6.01
C LYS A 20 -6.84 -5.67 4.53
N THR A 21 -7.84 -5.75 3.65
CA THR A 21 -7.64 -5.59 2.21
C THR A 21 -7.29 -4.15 1.87
N VAL A 22 -6.61 -3.95 0.73
CA VAL A 22 -6.24 -2.60 0.25
C VAL A 22 -7.48 -1.73 0.09
N GLU A 23 -8.61 -2.27 -0.33
CA GLU A 23 -9.84 -1.50 -0.51
C GLU A 23 -10.52 -1.14 0.80
N ALA A 24 -10.43 -1.98 1.82
CA ALA A 24 -10.88 -1.62 3.16
C ALA A 24 -10.06 -0.45 3.69
N VAL A 25 -8.74 -0.49 3.51
CA VAL A 25 -7.84 0.62 3.88
C VAL A 25 -8.10 1.86 3.02
N ALA A 26 -8.32 1.71 1.72
CA ALA A 26 -8.66 2.83 0.84
C ALA A 26 -9.97 3.49 1.26
N LYS A 27 -11.02 2.72 1.60
CA LYS A 27 -12.29 3.23 2.12
C LYS A 27 -12.13 4.02 3.41
N MET A 28 -11.23 3.61 4.31
CA MET A 28 -10.95 4.34 5.56
C MET A 28 -10.45 5.77 5.30
N TRP A 29 -9.75 5.99 4.18
CA TRP A 29 -9.12 7.26 3.85
C TRP A 29 -9.72 7.94 2.60
N GLY A 30 -10.92 7.53 2.18
CA GLY A 30 -11.59 8.14 1.01
C GLY A 30 -10.87 7.92 -0.33
N GLY A 31 -10.03 6.88 -0.44
CA GLY A 31 -9.28 6.53 -1.64
C GLY A 31 -7.93 7.22 -1.80
N TYR A 32 -7.51 8.08 -0.86
CA TYR A 32 -6.25 8.81 -0.94
C TYR A 32 -5.43 8.71 0.34
N CYS A 33 -4.10 8.80 0.22
CA CYS A 33 -3.23 8.88 1.39
C CYS A 33 -3.42 10.24 2.09
N PRO A 34 -3.70 10.28 3.41
CA PRO A 34 -3.93 11.53 4.13
C PRO A 34 -2.68 12.42 4.22
N LYS A 35 -1.48 11.85 4.04
CA LYS A 35 -0.21 12.57 4.16
C LYS A 35 0.27 13.18 2.85
N CYS A 36 0.18 12.44 1.75
CA CYS A 36 0.77 12.84 0.47
C CYS A 36 -0.24 12.95 -0.67
N MET A 37 -1.53 12.70 -0.41
CA MET A 37 -2.61 12.72 -1.40
C MET A 37 -2.41 11.77 -2.59
N SER A 38 -1.47 10.83 -2.51
CA SER A 38 -1.35 9.78 -3.53
C SER A 38 -2.58 8.87 -3.48
N PRO A 39 -3.11 8.44 -4.64
CA PRO A 39 -4.27 7.55 -4.68
C PRO A 39 -3.89 6.16 -4.11
N ILE A 40 -4.79 5.60 -3.29
CA ILE A 40 -4.65 4.25 -2.74
C ILE A 40 -5.33 3.31 -3.74
N GLU A 41 -4.58 2.88 -4.74
CA GLU A 41 -5.09 2.03 -5.80
C GLU A 41 -4.74 0.56 -5.58
N ARG A 42 -5.63 -0.32 -6.05
CA ARG A 42 -5.38 -1.76 -6.16
C ARG A 42 -4.41 -2.09 -7.30
N ARG A 43 -4.30 -1.19 -8.27
CA ARG A 43 -3.44 -1.38 -9.42
C ARG A 43 -1.99 -1.20 -8.98
N PRO A 44 -1.11 -2.17 -9.26
CA PRO A 44 0.30 -1.99 -9.01
C PRO A 44 0.79 -0.76 -9.80
N ILE A 45 1.30 0.26 -9.09
CA ILE A 45 1.89 1.45 -9.73
C ILE A 45 3.13 1.03 -10.55
N LYS A 46 3.79 -0.07 -10.15
CA LYS A 46 4.96 -0.60 -10.85
C LYS A 46 5.04 -2.12 -10.68
N ILE A 47 5.06 -2.83 -11.79
CA ILE A 47 5.49 -4.24 -11.86
C ILE A 47 6.89 -4.22 -12.46
N ALA A 48 7.89 -4.60 -11.68
CA ALA A 48 9.27 -4.71 -12.15
C ALA A 48 9.70 -6.17 -12.14
N VAL A 49 9.93 -6.74 -13.31
CA VAL A 49 10.54 -8.06 -13.47
C VAL A 49 12.05 -7.88 -13.58
N ARG A 50 12.81 -8.47 -12.67
CA ARG A 50 14.28 -8.51 -12.76
C ARG A 50 14.73 -9.93 -13.06
N LEU A 51 15.73 -10.07 -13.94
CA LEU A 51 16.39 -11.34 -14.17
C LEU A 51 17.04 -11.81 -12.86
N ALA A 52 16.63 -12.98 -12.38
CA ALA A 52 17.31 -13.64 -11.27
C ALA A 52 18.69 -14.07 -11.76
N ARG A 53 19.75 -13.42 -11.27
CA ARG A 53 21.13 -13.91 -11.45
C ARG A 53 21.23 -15.20 -10.63
N ARG A 54 21.37 -16.34 -11.30
CA ARG A 54 21.93 -17.54 -10.68
C ARG A 54 23.41 -17.25 -10.45
N VAL A 55 23.81 -17.20 -9.18
CA VAL A 55 25.21 -17.18 -8.75
C VAL A 55 25.60 -18.61 -8.43
#